data_AF-A0A0Q5C8Z8-F1
#
_entry.id   AF-A0A0Q5C8Z8-F1
#
_cell.length_a   1.000
_cell.length_b   1.000
_cell.length_c   1.000
_cell.angle_alpha   90.00
_cell.angle_beta   90.00
_cell.angle_gamma   90.00
#
_symmetry.space_group_name_H-M   'P 1'
#
loop_
_entity.id
_entity.type
_entity.pdbx_description
1 polymer ?
#
loop_
_entity_poly.entity_id
_entity_poly.type
_entity_poly.pdbx_seq_one_letter_code
_entity_poly.pdbx_strand_id
1 'polypeptide(L)'
;MTTPTTRQNVPARPDAAASARRPYAIFTGLAVLFIFLQSITAGNFIEDGLSESAKTVWTDIHGGFAYPIMVFSLVAAVIALTRLADAGALRFAALALFVLTVAQWLTGHAISGLGMDWITPFHVALAFVIYGLAIWLSIRSAALRRIAA
;
A
#
# COMPACT_ATOMS: atom_id res chain seq x y z
N MET A 1 -35.26 50.51 -15.97
CA MET A 1 -33.95 50.50 -15.29
C MET A 1 -33.63 49.04 -14.97
N THR A 2 -32.82 48.38 -15.78
CA THR A 2 -32.42 46.98 -15.59
C THR A 2 -31.00 46.96 -15.04
N THR A 3 -30.86 46.64 -13.76
CA THR A 3 -29.54 46.54 -13.10
C THR A 3 -28.81 45.31 -13.63
N PRO A 4 -27.59 45.44 -14.16
CA PRO A 4 -26.81 44.28 -14.58
C PRO A 4 -26.33 43.52 -13.33
N THR A 5 -26.77 42.29 -13.16
CA THR A 5 -26.24 41.41 -12.11
C THR A 5 -24.90 40.85 -12.58
N THR A 6 -23.81 41.48 -12.14
CA THR A 6 -22.45 40.97 -12.36
C THR A 6 -22.29 39.64 -11.61
N ARG A 7 -22.30 38.50 -12.33
CA ARG A 7 -21.87 37.21 -11.76
C ARG A 7 -20.42 37.34 -11.35
N GLN A 8 -20.15 37.35 -10.05
CA GLN A 8 -18.80 37.11 -9.54
C GLN A 8 -18.41 35.68 -9.90
N ASN A 9 -17.55 35.53 -10.91
CA ASN A 9 -16.77 34.31 -11.11
C ASN A 9 -15.77 34.21 -9.95
N VAL A 10 -16.16 33.55 -8.86
CA VAL A 10 -15.19 33.09 -7.87
C VAL A 10 -14.32 32.06 -8.58
N PRO A 11 -12.99 32.26 -8.69
CA PRO A 11 -12.12 31.25 -9.29
C PRO A 11 -12.26 29.97 -8.46
N ALA A 12 -12.77 28.91 -9.08
CA ALA A 12 -12.90 27.60 -8.47
C ALA A 12 -11.51 27.17 -8.01
N ARG A 13 -11.30 27.17 -6.69
CA ARG A 13 -10.10 26.61 -6.07
C ARG A 13 -9.98 25.19 -6.64
N PRO A 14 -8.85 24.78 -7.24
CA PRO A 14 -8.72 23.41 -7.72
C PRO A 14 -9.05 22.49 -6.55
N ASP A 15 -10.04 21.61 -6.74
CA ASP A 15 -10.57 20.75 -5.68
C ASP A 15 -9.39 20.11 -4.95
N ALA A 16 -9.20 20.43 -3.68
CA ALA A 16 -8.08 19.90 -2.89
C ALA A 16 -8.08 18.35 -2.90
N ALA A 17 -9.26 17.76 -3.09
CA ALA A 17 -9.47 16.33 -3.34
C ALA A 17 -8.88 15.85 -4.68
N ALA A 18 -9.00 16.61 -5.78
CA ALA A 18 -8.38 16.28 -7.06
C ALA A 18 -6.84 16.33 -6.98
N SER A 19 -6.29 17.30 -6.25
CA SER A 19 -4.85 17.42 -5.99
C SER A 19 -4.29 16.25 -5.17
N ALA A 20 -5.06 15.72 -4.20
CA ALA A 20 -4.62 14.63 -3.32
C ALA A 20 -4.61 13.24 -3.97
N ARG A 21 -5.28 13.04 -5.11
CA ARG A 21 -5.35 11.75 -5.81
C ARG A 21 -4.00 11.32 -6.39
N ARG A 22 -3.19 12.27 -6.87
CA ARG A 22 -1.87 11.99 -7.45
C ARG A 22 -0.88 11.43 -6.41
N PRO A 23 -0.62 12.09 -5.27
CA PRO A 23 0.27 11.53 -4.26
C PRO A 23 -0.27 10.21 -3.69
N TYR A 24 -1.58 10.08 -3.47
CA TYR A 24 -2.19 8.81 -3.06
C TYR A 24 -1.87 7.66 -4.03
N ALA A 25 -2.02 7.88 -5.34
CA ALA A 25 -1.72 6.88 -6.36
C ALA A 25 -0.22 6.53 -6.41
N ILE A 26 0.66 7.52 -6.23
CA ILE A 26 2.12 7.29 -6.20
C ILE A 26 2.49 6.38 -5.02
N PHE A 27 2.05 6.71 -3.80
CA PHE A 27 2.39 5.92 -2.62
C PHE A 27 1.74 4.53 -2.63
N THR A 28 0.52 4.41 -3.16
CA THR A 28 -0.12 3.10 -3.37
C THR A 28 0.67 2.27 -4.37
N GLY A 29 1.09 2.86 -5.50
CA GLY A 29 1.90 2.19 -6.52
C GLY A 29 3.27 1.76 -6.00
N LEU A 30 3.92 2.59 -5.19
CA LEU A 30 5.18 2.24 -4.52
C LEU A 30 4.99 1.08 -3.54
N ALA A 31 3.94 1.10 -2.71
CA ALA A 31 3.63 -0.03 -1.83
C ALA A 31 3.44 -1.33 -2.63
N VAL A 32 2.69 -1.30 -3.74
CA VAL A 32 2.52 -2.46 -4.63
C VAL A 32 3.84 -2.93 -5.23
N LEU A 33 4.69 -2.01 -5.71
CA LEU A 33 6.00 -2.35 -6.26
C LEU A 33 6.84 -3.11 -5.23
N PHE A 34 6.92 -2.60 -4.00
CA PHE A 34 7.71 -3.24 -2.96
C PHE A 34 7.10 -4.56 -2.47
N ILE A 35 5.77 -4.68 -2.42
CA ILE A 35 5.09 -5.96 -2.17
C ILE A 35 5.45 -6.98 -3.25
N PHE A 36 5.49 -6.57 -4.52
CA PHE A 36 5.92 -7.44 -5.62
C PHE A 36 7.38 -7.88 -5.46
N LEU A 37 8.30 -6.94 -5.19
CA LEU A 37 9.70 -7.27 -4.96
C LEU A 37 9.87 -8.23 -3.76
N GLN A 38 9.13 -8.02 -2.67
CA GLN A 38 9.13 -8.90 -1.51
C GLN A 38 8.60 -10.30 -1.84
N SER A 39 7.62 -10.43 -2.75
CA SER A 39 7.13 -11.73 -3.22
C SER A 39 8.15 -12.48 -4.08
N ILE A 40 8.96 -11.77 -4.87
CA ILE A 40 10.05 -12.38 -5.64
C ILE A 40 11.10 -12.94 -4.69
N THR A 41 11.55 -12.14 -3.72
CA THR A 41 12.54 -12.62 -2.74
C THR A 41 12.00 -13.74 -1.86
N ALA A 42 10.68 -13.81 -1.67
CA ALA A 42 10.04 -14.95 -1.00
C ALA A 42 10.29 -16.29 -1.72
N GLY A 43 10.24 -16.29 -3.05
CA GLY A 43 10.52 -17.50 -3.82
C GLY A 43 11.98 -17.98 -3.73
N ASN A 44 12.92 -17.08 -3.43
CA ASN A 44 14.36 -17.38 -3.46
C ASN A 44 14.87 -18.09 -2.20
N PHE A 45 14.16 -18.10 -1.07
CA PHE A 45 14.59 -18.87 0.11
C PHE A 45 14.01 -20.30 0.17
N ILE A 46 13.16 -20.67 -0.80
CA ILE A 46 12.54 -22.01 -0.92
C ILE A 46 13.37 -22.92 -1.85
N GLU A 47 14.41 -22.39 -2.50
CA GLU A 47 15.20 -23.16 -3.46
C GLU A 47 16.07 -24.22 -2.76
N ASP A 48 15.82 -25.47 -3.12
CA ASP A 48 16.59 -26.63 -2.64
C ASP A 48 18.06 -26.51 -3.06
N GLY A 49 18.98 -26.74 -2.12
CA GLY A 49 20.43 -26.71 -2.38
C GLY A 49 21.14 -25.40 -2.03
N LEU A 50 20.42 -24.37 -1.56
CA LEU A 50 21.05 -23.17 -1.00
C LEU A 50 21.76 -23.48 0.33
N SER A 51 22.95 -22.90 0.51
CA SER A 51 23.62 -22.89 1.82
C SER A 51 22.80 -22.11 2.84
N GLU A 52 22.91 -22.46 4.12
CA GLU A 52 22.22 -21.73 5.21
C GLU A 52 22.56 -20.24 5.21
N SER A 53 23.82 -19.87 4.91
CA SER A 53 24.22 -18.47 4.76
C SER A 53 23.47 -17.74 3.64
N ALA A 54 23.21 -18.40 2.51
CA ALA A 54 22.46 -17.82 1.40
C ALA A 54 20.96 -17.68 1.76
N LYS A 55 20.38 -18.67 2.46
CA LYS A 55 19.01 -18.58 2.98
C LYS A 55 18.84 -17.40 3.95
N THR A 56 19.81 -17.20 4.85
CA THR A 56 19.81 -16.04 5.76
C THR A 56 19.85 -14.72 4.99
N VAL A 57 20.74 -14.57 4.01
CA VAL A 57 20.82 -13.35 3.19
C VAL A 57 19.50 -13.06 2.46
N TRP A 58 18.89 -14.08 1.84
CA TRP A 58 17.60 -13.90 1.17
C TRP A 58 16.47 -13.56 2.15
N THR A 59 16.48 -14.15 3.34
CA THR A 59 15.54 -13.83 4.43
C THR A 59 15.70 -12.38 4.89
N ASP A 60 16.92 -11.89 5.04
CA ASP A 60 17.21 -10.51 5.43
C ASP A 60 16.76 -9.51 4.36
N ILE A 61 17.04 -9.79 3.08
CA ILE A 61 16.58 -8.96 1.96
C ILE A 61 15.04 -8.94 1.90
N HIS A 62 14.40 -10.10 2.04
CA HIS A 62 12.95 -10.22 2.10
C HIS A 62 12.36 -9.40 3.27
N GLY A 63 12.93 -9.53 4.46
CA GLY A 63 12.54 -8.75 5.65
C GLY A 63 12.75 -7.25 5.47
N GLY A 64 13.83 -6.85 4.79
CA GLY A 64 14.16 -5.46 4.49
C GLY A 64 13.09 -4.73 3.67
N PHE A 65 12.39 -5.43 2.78
CA PHE A 65 11.31 -4.83 2.00
C PHE A 65 10.06 -4.47 2.84
N ALA A 66 9.89 -5.04 4.03
CA ALA A 66 8.75 -4.72 4.88
C ALA A 66 8.70 -3.23 5.29
N TYR A 67 9.85 -2.62 5.54
CA TYR A 67 9.95 -1.21 5.96
C TYR A 67 9.39 -0.22 4.93
N PRO A 68 9.86 -0.19 3.66
CA PRO A 68 9.27 0.70 2.66
C PRO A 68 7.80 0.40 2.39
N ILE A 69 7.36 -0.86 2.43
CA ILE A 69 5.93 -1.23 2.28
C ILE A 69 5.09 -0.55 3.38
N MET A 70 5.51 -0.69 4.64
CA MET A 70 4.82 -0.08 5.77
C MET A 70 4.81 1.45 5.67
N VAL A 71 5.94 2.08 5.32
CA VAL A 71 6.02 3.54 5.17
C VAL A 71 5.10 4.04 4.05
N PHE A 72 5.15 3.44 2.86
CA PHE A 72 4.33 3.90 1.74
C PHE A 72 2.84 3.64 1.95
N SER A 73 2.48 2.49 2.54
CA SER A 73 1.09 2.19 2.90
C SER A 73 0.56 3.14 4.00
N LEU A 74 1.39 3.50 4.99
CA LEU A 74 1.04 4.50 5.99
C LEU A 74 0.76 5.87 5.36
N VAL A 75 1.66 6.35 4.51
CA VAL A 75 1.48 7.66 3.85
C VAL A 75 0.24 7.65 2.96
N ALA A 76 0.00 6.56 2.21
CA ALA A 76 -1.23 6.40 1.43
C ALA A 76 -2.49 6.42 2.32
N ALA A 77 -2.48 5.73 3.46
CA ALA A 77 -3.58 5.73 4.42
C ALA A 77 -3.85 7.13 4.99
N VAL A 78 -2.81 7.85 5.40
CA VAL A 78 -2.92 9.23 5.90
C VAL A 78 -3.54 10.14 4.84
N ILE A 79 -3.08 10.08 3.59
CA ILE A 79 -3.64 10.88 2.49
C ILE A 79 -5.12 10.52 2.26
N ALA A 80 -5.45 9.23 2.24
CA ALA A 80 -6.82 8.79 2.03
C ALA A 80 -7.76 9.31 3.13
N LEU A 81 -7.37 9.17 4.40
CA LEU A 81 -8.17 9.56 5.55
C LEU A 81 -8.36 11.08 5.64
N THR A 82 -7.33 11.86 5.33
CA THR A 82 -7.34 13.32 5.55
C THR A 82 -7.75 14.13 4.32
N ARG A 83 -7.60 13.59 3.10
CA ARG A 83 -7.71 14.40 1.87
C ARG A 83 -8.64 13.84 0.79
N LEU A 84 -9.16 12.61 0.91
CA LEU A 84 -10.11 12.04 -0.05
C LEU A 84 -11.54 12.08 0.50
N ALA A 85 -12.22 13.23 0.40
CA ALA A 85 -13.52 13.55 1.02
C ALA A 85 -14.66 12.52 0.76
N ASP A 86 -14.73 11.94 -0.44
CA ASP A 86 -15.90 11.15 -0.91
C ASP A 86 -15.61 9.66 -1.18
N ALA A 87 -14.49 9.13 -0.66
CA ALA A 87 -13.97 7.81 -1.02
C ALA A 87 -13.99 6.81 0.15
N GLY A 88 -15.13 6.69 0.85
CA GLY A 88 -15.25 5.92 2.10
C GLY A 88 -14.60 4.52 2.06
N ALA A 89 -14.95 3.70 1.06
CA ALA A 89 -14.36 2.37 0.91
C ALA A 89 -12.84 2.38 0.67
N LEU A 90 -12.30 3.37 -0.06
CA LEU A 90 -10.84 3.50 -0.27
C LEU A 90 -10.11 3.90 1.01
N ARG A 91 -10.72 4.72 1.88
CA ARG A 91 -10.11 5.09 3.16
C ARG A 91 -9.91 3.88 4.05
N PHE A 92 -10.97 3.09 4.24
CA PHE A 92 -10.91 1.89 5.06
C PHE A 92 -9.97 0.85 4.46
N ALA A 93 -9.97 0.68 3.14
CA ALA A 93 -9.07 -0.25 2.48
C ALA A 93 -7.59 0.19 2.54
N ALA A 94 -7.29 1.48 2.40
CA ALA A 94 -5.92 1.99 2.56
C ALA A 94 -5.41 1.85 4.00
N LEU A 95 -6.26 2.14 4.99
CA LEU A 95 -5.95 1.90 6.39
C LEU A 95 -5.76 0.40 6.68
N ALA A 96 -6.66 -0.44 6.17
CA ALA A 96 -6.56 -1.88 6.30
C ALA A 96 -5.26 -2.40 5.68
N LEU A 97 -4.85 -1.91 4.51
CA LEU A 97 -3.57 -2.28 3.91
C LEU A 97 -2.40 -1.99 4.86
N PHE A 98 -2.34 -0.79 5.45
CA PHE A 98 -1.30 -0.46 6.42
C PHE A 98 -1.33 -1.38 7.66
N VAL A 99 -2.52 -1.62 8.24
CA VAL A 99 -2.64 -2.49 9.42
C VAL A 99 -2.20 -3.92 9.09
N LEU A 100 -2.60 -4.44 7.92
CA LEU A 100 -2.23 -5.78 7.48
C LEU A 100 -0.72 -5.88 7.20
N THR A 101 -0.07 -4.84 6.65
CA THR A 101 1.39 -4.87 6.43
C THR A 101 2.18 -4.86 7.74
N VAL A 102 1.68 -4.17 8.78
CA VAL A 102 2.24 -4.27 10.14
C VAL A 102 2.06 -5.68 10.69
N ALA A 103 0.87 -6.28 10.56
CA ALA A 103 0.63 -7.65 10.98
C ALA A 103 1.50 -8.67 10.22
N GLN A 104 1.74 -8.45 8.93
CA GLN A 104 2.65 -9.26 8.12
C GLN A 104 4.09 -9.16 8.63
N TRP A 105 4.55 -7.95 8.95
CA TRP A 105 5.88 -7.75 9.52
C TRP A 105 6.03 -8.44 10.88
N LEU A 106 5.02 -8.32 11.76
CA LEU A 106 5.01 -8.98 13.07
C LEU A 106 5.05 -10.51 12.96
N THR A 107 4.25 -11.08 12.06
CA THR A 107 4.27 -12.54 11.82
C THR A 107 5.60 -13.00 11.20
N GLY A 108 6.20 -12.19 10.32
CA GLY A 108 7.54 -12.46 9.80
C GLY A 108 8.60 -12.45 10.89
N HIS A 109 8.55 -11.48 11.82
CA HIS A 109 9.43 -11.42 12.98
C HIS A 109 9.21 -12.58 13.96
N ALA A 110 7.96 -13.03 14.14
CA ALA A 110 7.67 -14.20 14.96
C ALA A 110 8.31 -15.48 14.38
N ILE A 111 8.33 -15.62 13.05
CA ILE A 111 8.99 -16.74 12.37
C ILE A 111 10.52 -16.62 12.53
N SER A 112 11.12 -15.52 12.05
CA SER A 112 12.59 -15.41 11.96
C SER A 112 13.28 -15.08 13.29
N GLY A 113 12.62 -14.36 14.20
CA GLY A 113 13.19 -13.89 15.45
C GLY A 113 12.77 -14.71 16.68
N LEU A 114 11.58 -15.31 16.67
CA LEU A 114 11.04 -16.07 17.80
C LEU A 114 10.97 -17.59 17.54
N GLY A 115 11.33 -18.06 16.34
CA GLY A 115 11.31 -19.49 15.97
C GLY A 115 9.92 -20.09 15.90
N MET A 116 8.88 -19.28 15.65
CA MET A 116 7.48 -19.72 15.61
C MET A 116 7.10 -20.23 14.21
N ASP A 117 7.77 -21.28 13.73
CA ASP A 117 7.63 -21.78 12.35
C ASP A 117 6.19 -22.19 11.98
N TRP A 118 5.37 -22.57 12.96
CA TRP A 118 3.96 -22.91 12.77
C TRP A 118 3.11 -21.74 12.27
N ILE A 119 3.58 -20.49 12.39
CA ILE A 119 2.92 -19.29 11.87
C ILE A 119 3.09 -19.16 10.34
N THR A 120 4.09 -19.82 9.74
CA THR A 120 4.44 -19.67 8.32
C THR A 120 3.24 -19.78 7.37
N PRO A 121 2.34 -20.78 7.46
CA PRO A 121 1.19 -20.86 6.56
C PRO A 121 0.26 -19.64 6.66
N PHE A 122 0.07 -19.11 7.87
CA PHE A 122 -0.76 -17.92 8.10
C PHE A 122 -0.09 -16.65 7.60
N HIS A 123 1.23 -16.53 7.77
CA HIS A 123 2.03 -15.44 7.21
C HIS A 123 1.93 -15.41 5.68
N VAL A 124 2.08 -16.57 5.03
CA VAL A 124 1.96 -16.69 3.58
C VAL A 124 0.54 -16.36 3.09
N ALA A 125 -0.50 -16.89 3.74
CA ALA A 125 -1.89 -16.60 3.40
C ALA A 125 -2.21 -15.09 3.54
N LEU A 126 -1.76 -14.46 4.63
CA LEU A 126 -1.90 -13.03 4.86
C LEU A 126 -1.18 -12.20 3.79
N ALA A 127 -0.01 -12.64 3.34
CA ALA A 127 0.73 -12.01 2.25
C ALA A 127 -0.12 -11.92 0.97
N PHE A 128 -0.82 -13.00 0.60
CA PHE A 128 -1.69 -13.01 -0.58
C PHE A 128 -2.88 -12.05 -0.45
N VAL A 129 -3.47 -11.95 0.75
CA VAL A 129 -4.55 -10.99 1.02
C VAL A 129 -4.05 -9.55 0.85
N ILE A 130 -2.87 -9.24 1.40
CA ILE A 130 -2.21 -7.93 1.24
C ILE A 130 -1.94 -7.63 -0.22
N TYR A 131 -1.41 -8.61 -0.96
CA TYR A 131 -1.09 -8.49 -2.38
C TYR A 131 -2.35 -8.14 -3.20
N GLY A 132 -3.44 -8.90 -3.00
CA GLY A 132 -4.71 -8.66 -3.68
C GLY A 132 -5.31 -7.29 -3.34
N LEU A 133 -5.28 -6.91 -2.06
CA LEU A 133 -5.77 -5.60 -1.60
C LEU A 133 -4.97 -4.45 -2.21
N ALA A 134 -3.64 -4.58 -2.27
CA ALA A 134 -2.76 -3.57 -2.82
C ALA A 134 -2.99 -3.38 -4.34
N ILE A 135 -3.14 -4.48 -5.10
CA ILE A 135 -3.53 -4.42 -6.52
C ILE A 135 -4.88 -3.71 -6.67
N TRP A 136 -5.88 -4.12 -5.88
CA TRP A 136 -7.21 -3.53 -5.97
C TRP A 136 -7.18 -2.02 -5.70
N LEU A 137 -6.45 -1.58 -4.65
CA LEU A 137 -6.26 -0.16 -4.34
C LEU A 137 -5.57 0.59 -5.49
N SER A 138 -4.55 -0.02 -6.12
CA SER A 138 -3.86 0.56 -7.27
C SER A 138 -4.80 0.77 -8.47
N ILE A 139 -5.60 -0.25 -8.83
CA ILE A 139 -6.60 -0.15 -9.90
C ILE A 139 -7.64 0.93 -9.59
N ARG A 140 -8.16 0.96 -8.36
CA ARG A 140 -9.15 1.97 -7.93
C ARG A 140 -8.55 3.38 -7.94
N SER A 141 -7.29 3.54 -7.54
CA SER A 141 -6.58 4.83 -7.59
C SER A 141 -6.41 5.33 -9.04
N ALA A 142 -6.11 4.43 -9.98
CA ALA A 142 -6.01 4.77 -11.40
C ALA A 142 -7.37 5.18 -11.99
N ALA A 143 -8.44 4.46 -11.64
CA ALA A 143 -9.80 4.80 -12.06
C ALA A 143 -10.23 6.20 -11.57
N LEU A 144 -9.94 6.54 -10.30
CA LEU A 144 -10.24 7.86 -9.73
C LEU A 144 -9.52 9.03 -10.42
N ARG A 145 -8.35 8.76 -11.03
CA ARG A 145 -7.61 9.75 -11.81
C ARG A 145 -8.21 9.95 -13.20
N ARG A 146 -8.72 8.90 -13.83
CA ARG A 146 -9.33 8.96 -15.18
C ARG A 146 -10.67 9.69 -15.20
N ILE A 147 -11.47 9.58 -14.14
CA ILE A 147 -12.78 10.27 -14.04
C ILE A 147 -12.62 11.81 -13.91
N ALA A 148 -11.43 12.29 -13.54
CA ALA A 148 -11.16 13.72 -13.34
C ALA A 148 -10.30 14.36 -14.44
N ALA A 149 -9.98 13.61 -15.49
CA ALA A 149 -9.30 14.10 -16.70
C ALA A 149 -10.35 14.29 -17.80
#